data_AF-A0A8J2KPP8-F1
#
_entry.id   AF-A0A8J2KPP8-F1
#
_cell.length_a   1.000
_cell.length_b   1.000
_cell.length_c   1.000
_cell.angle_alpha   90.00
_cell.angle_beta   90.00
_cell.angle_gamma   90.00
#
_symmetry.space_group_name_H-M   'P 1'
#
loop_
_entity.id
_entity.type
_entity.pdbx_description
1 polymer ?
#
loop_
_entity_poly.entity_id
_entity_poly.type
_entity_poly.pdbx_seq_one_letter_code
_entity_poly.pdbx_strand_id
1 'polypeptide(L)'
;MALSSSWGPLIYMGCFAATLSSAIASLVGAPRVLQALAKDKLYPLIHFFSVGYGANNDPVRGYILVFIIALGCIIIGELNAVAPLMSNFFVAAYCLINFSVFHASITKSPGWRPSFKYYNAWVSLVGSVLCVAVMFLMNWITACITVGVSVTLYLYVSYRAPDVNWGSSTQAQSFNTAISSVQNLNNVEEHVKNYRPHVLILSGPPSS
;
A
#
# COMPACT_ATOMS: atom_id res chain seq x y z
N MET A 1 15.07 -3.46 34.29
CA MET A 1 14.85 -2.07 33.81
C MET A 1 15.10 -0.99 34.89
N ALA A 2 15.24 -1.34 36.18
CA ALA A 2 15.58 -0.36 37.23
C ALA A 2 17.10 -0.12 37.44
N LEU A 3 17.96 -0.93 36.81
CA LEU A 3 19.41 -0.96 37.09
C LEU A 3 20.25 0.00 36.20
N SER A 4 19.64 0.71 35.25
CA SER A 4 20.35 1.58 34.29
C SER A 4 19.88 3.04 34.28
N SER A 5 19.08 3.46 35.27
CA SER A 5 18.60 4.84 35.40
C SER A 5 19.00 5.43 36.74
N SER A 6 19.54 6.66 36.73
CA SER A 6 19.84 7.43 37.93
C SER A 6 18.60 7.81 38.74
N TRP A 7 17.40 7.83 38.13
CA TRP A 7 16.16 8.20 38.84
C TRP A 7 14.94 7.41 38.33
N GLY A 8 14.36 6.60 39.22
CA GLY A 8 13.21 5.74 38.92
C GLY A 8 11.93 6.48 38.47
N PRO A 9 11.48 7.55 39.16
CA PRO A 9 10.31 8.34 38.78
C PRO A 9 10.38 8.92 37.36
N LEU A 10 11.59 9.28 36.90
CA LEU A 10 11.80 9.81 35.56
C LEU A 10 11.47 8.78 34.46
N ILE A 11 11.73 7.49 34.72
CA ILE A 11 11.36 6.41 33.80
C ILE A 11 9.84 6.36 33.63
N TYR A 12 9.08 6.41 34.73
CA TYR A 12 7.62 6.38 34.66
C TYR A 12 7.06 7.58 33.91
N MET A 13 7.56 8.80 34.19
CA MET A 13 7.16 10.00 33.44
C MET A 13 7.47 9.87 31.95
N GLY A 14 8.65 9.35 31.60
CA GLY A 14 9.04 9.07 30.21
C GLY A 14 8.12 8.05 29.54
N CYS A 15 7.76 6.96 30.22
CA CYS A 15 6.83 5.95 29.72
C CYS A 15 5.43 6.54 29.46
N PHE A 16 4.91 7.37 30.36
CA PHE A 16 3.62 8.05 30.14
C PHE A 16 3.68 9.02 28.96
N ALA A 17 4.74 9.82 28.88
CA ALA A 17 4.92 10.76 27.77
C ALA A 17 5.04 10.03 26.42
N ALA A 18 5.82 8.95 26.35
CA ALA A 18 6.03 8.17 25.14
C ALA A 18 4.73 7.47 24.68
N THR A 19 4.02 6.81 25.60
CA THR A 19 2.78 6.09 25.26
C THR A 19 1.67 7.05 24.82
N LEU A 20 1.49 8.17 25.52
CA LEU A 20 0.50 9.19 25.16
C LEU A 20 0.82 9.87 23.81
N SER A 21 2.10 10.19 23.58
CA SER A 21 2.53 10.78 22.31
C SER A 21 2.29 9.86 21.11
N SER A 22 2.70 8.59 21.21
CA SER A 22 2.48 7.61 20.13
C SER A 22 0.99 7.31 19.90
N ALA A 23 0.18 7.29 20.97
CA ALA A 23 -1.26 7.09 20.87
C ALA A 23 -1.95 8.25 20.12
N ILE A 24 -1.60 9.51 20.46
CA ILE A 24 -2.15 10.69 19.78
C ILE A 24 -1.74 10.70 18.30
N ALA A 25 -0.47 10.41 17.99
CA ALA A 25 0.01 10.35 16.61
C ALA A 25 -0.78 9.32 15.78
N SER A 26 -1.04 8.14 16.35
CA SER A 26 -1.83 7.09 15.70
C SER A 26 -3.30 7.47 15.54
N LEU A 27 -3.88 8.13 16.55
CA LEU A 27 -5.28 8.57 16.55
C LEU A 27 -5.55 9.64 15.47
N VAL A 28 -4.58 10.51 15.19
CA VAL A 28 -4.68 11.53 14.13
C VAL A 28 -4.32 10.95 12.75
N GLY A 29 -3.35 10.05 12.68
CA GLY A 29 -2.86 9.48 11.43
C GLY A 29 -3.88 8.56 10.75
N ALA A 30 -4.43 7.58 11.48
CA ALA A 30 -5.28 6.54 10.88
C ALA A 30 -6.55 7.07 10.18
N PRO A 31 -7.33 8.00 10.80
CA PRO A 31 -8.51 8.58 10.15
C PRO A 31 -8.19 9.35 8.87
N ARG A 32 -7.03 10.04 8.82
CA ARG A 32 -6.61 10.82 7.64
C ARG A 32 -6.22 9.92 6.48
N VAL A 33 -5.52 8.81 6.77
CA VAL A 33 -5.22 7.77 5.74
C VAL A 33 -6.52 7.17 5.21
N LEU A 34 -7.48 6.83 6.09
CA LEU A 34 -8.78 6.30 5.68
C LEU A 34 -9.57 7.30 4.83
N GLN A 35 -9.56 8.59 5.21
CA GLN A 35 -10.23 9.65 4.47
C GLN A 35 -9.63 9.84 3.08
N ALA A 36 -8.30 9.83 2.96
CA ALA A 36 -7.62 9.93 1.67
C ALA A 36 -8.00 8.75 0.77
N LEU A 37 -7.95 7.53 1.31
CA LEU A 37 -8.36 6.31 0.59
C LEU A 37 -9.83 6.36 0.14
N ALA A 38 -10.72 6.91 0.97
CA ALA A 38 -12.14 7.04 0.65
C ALA A 38 -12.42 8.09 -0.44
N LYS A 39 -11.59 9.14 -0.54
CA LYS A 39 -11.70 10.16 -1.60
C LYS A 39 -11.32 9.61 -2.97
N ASP A 40 -10.40 8.64 -3.02
CA ASP A 40 -9.99 7.97 -4.26
C ASP A 40 -11.05 7.01 -4.82
N LYS A 41 -12.16 6.78 -4.10
CA LYS A 41 -13.28 5.93 -4.52
C LYS A 41 -12.89 4.52 -4.96
N LEU A 42 -11.75 4.02 -4.49
CA LEU A 42 -11.25 2.67 -4.77
C LEU A 42 -12.20 1.58 -4.27
N TYR A 43 -12.74 1.78 -3.07
CA TYR A 43 -13.73 0.90 -2.47
C TYR A 43 -15.05 1.68 -2.31
N PRO A 44 -16.15 1.27 -2.97
CA PRO A 44 -17.40 2.03 -2.92
C PRO A 44 -18.02 2.08 -1.51
N LEU A 45 -17.78 1.03 -0.70
CA LEU A 45 -18.29 0.91 0.67
C LEU A 45 -17.68 1.94 1.64
N ILE A 46 -16.42 2.34 1.44
CA ILE A 46 -15.74 3.28 2.36
C ILE A 46 -15.95 4.74 1.97
N HIS A 47 -16.64 5.05 0.86
CA HIS A 47 -16.88 6.42 0.40
C HIS A 47 -17.55 7.30 1.48
N PHE A 48 -18.32 6.69 2.38
CA PHE A 48 -18.91 7.36 3.53
C PHE A 48 -17.89 8.10 4.42
N PHE A 49 -16.64 7.62 4.49
CA PHE A 49 -15.55 8.22 5.28
C PHE A 49 -14.78 9.33 4.56
N SER A 50 -15.12 9.65 3.30
CA SER A 50 -14.44 10.70 2.52
C SER A 50 -14.77 12.13 2.98
N VAL A 51 -15.90 12.31 3.69
CA VAL A 51 -16.41 13.61 4.13
C VAL A 51 -15.55 14.18 5.26
N GLY A 52 -14.94 15.34 5.02
CA GLY A 52 -14.26 16.15 6.05
C GLY A 52 -15.18 17.23 6.60
N TYR A 53 -14.97 17.61 7.86
CA TYR A 53 -15.71 18.68 8.53
C TYR A 53 -14.78 19.82 8.98
N GLY A 54 -15.26 21.06 8.91
CA GLY A 54 -14.54 22.25 9.35
C GLY A 54 -13.46 22.74 8.38
N ALA A 55 -12.74 23.80 8.77
CA ALA A 55 -11.72 24.45 7.94
C ALA A 55 -10.54 23.52 7.57
N ASN A 56 -10.22 22.57 8.44
CA ASN A 56 -9.10 21.63 8.27
C ASN A 56 -9.51 20.30 7.61
N ASN A 57 -10.75 20.15 7.15
CA ASN A 57 -11.28 18.91 6.56
C ASN A 57 -11.13 17.68 7.48
N ASP A 58 -11.37 17.83 8.77
CA ASP A 58 -11.12 16.74 9.73
C ASP A 58 -12.11 15.57 9.55
N PRO A 59 -11.61 14.31 9.52
CA PRO A 59 -12.43 13.13 9.27
C PRO A 59 -13.14 12.64 10.54
N VAL A 60 -14.17 13.36 10.99
CA VAL A 60 -14.94 13.03 12.22
C VAL A 60 -15.45 11.57 12.20
N ARG A 61 -15.96 11.11 11.06
CA ARG A 61 -16.43 9.72 10.89
C ARG A 61 -15.29 8.69 11.06
N GLY A 62 -14.10 9.03 10.56
CA GLY A 62 -12.91 8.20 10.72
C GLY A 62 -12.43 8.17 12.18
N TYR A 63 -12.46 9.30 12.89
CA TYR A 63 -12.15 9.35 14.33
C TYR A 63 -13.08 8.45 15.15
N ILE A 64 -14.39 8.48 14.86
CA ILE A 64 -15.37 7.61 15.54
C ILE A 64 -15.04 6.12 15.30
N LEU A 65 -14.72 5.74 14.06
CA LEU A 65 -14.36 4.36 13.74
C LEU A 65 -13.08 3.92 14.47
N VAL A 66 -12.03 4.74 14.44
CA VAL A 66 -10.77 4.43 15.14
C VAL A 66 -11.00 4.36 16.65
N PHE A 67 -11.83 5.23 17.21
CA PHE A 67 -12.18 5.21 18.63
C PHE A 67 -12.89 3.90 19.04
N ILE A 68 -13.86 3.45 18.25
CA ILE A 68 -14.57 2.18 18.51
C ILE A 68 -13.62 0.98 18.43
N ILE A 69 -12.76 0.92 17.41
CA ILE A 69 -11.78 -0.17 17.26
C ILE A 69 -10.76 -0.16 18.41
N ALA A 70 -10.26 1.02 18.78
CA ALA A 70 -9.33 1.19 19.89
C ALA A 70 -9.97 0.77 21.22
N LEU A 71 -11.22 1.19 21.50
CA LEU A 71 -11.97 0.75 22.68
C LEU A 71 -12.12 -0.77 22.72
N GLY A 72 -12.45 -1.41 21.58
CA GLY A 72 -12.53 -2.86 21.48
C GLY A 72 -11.22 -3.54 21.87
N CYS A 73 -10.08 -3.00 21.43
CA CYS A 73 -8.75 -3.53 21.80
C CYS A 73 -8.41 -3.28 23.28
N ILE A 74 -8.85 -2.15 23.86
CA ILE A 74 -8.63 -1.82 25.28
C ILE A 74 -9.42 -2.76 26.18
N ILE A 75 -10.65 -3.13 25.80
CA ILE A 75 -11.52 -4.04 26.59
C ILE A 75 -10.90 -5.43 26.75
N ILE A 76 -10.05 -5.88 25.82
CA ILE A 76 -9.33 -7.16 25.93
C ILE A 76 -8.46 -7.18 27.21
N GLY A 77 -7.94 -6.02 27.64
CA GLY A 77 -7.20 -5.89 28.91
C GLY A 77 -5.83 -6.57 28.94
N GLU A 78 -5.42 -7.25 27.85
CA GLU A 78 -4.17 -8.01 27.77
C GLU A 78 -3.27 -7.49 26.63
N LEU A 79 -2.19 -6.81 27.00
CA LEU A 79 -1.22 -6.26 26.04
C LEU A 79 -0.56 -7.35 25.21
N ASN A 80 -0.27 -8.51 25.81
CA ASN A 80 0.40 -9.62 25.14
C ASN A 80 -0.46 -10.29 24.06
N ALA A 81 -1.78 -10.14 24.13
CA ALA A 81 -2.70 -10.59 23.09
C ALA A 81 -2.78 -9.58 21.92
N VAL A 82 -2.75 -8.28 22.23
CA VAL A 82 -2.89 -7.20 21.23
C VAL A 82 -1.58 -6.94 20.47
N ALA A 83 -0.43 -7.06 21.13
CA ALA A 83 0.86 -6.71 20.55
C ALA A 83 1.23 -7.54 19.29
N PRO A 84 1.05 -8.88 19.27
CA PRO A 84 1.31 -9.68 18.06
C PRO A 84 0.37 -9.33 16.90
N LEU A 85 -0.89 -9.01 17.19
CA LEU A 85 -1.88 -8.61 16.19
C LEU A 85 -1.47 -7.31 15.50
N MET A 86 -1.13 -6.28 16.28
CA MET A 86 -0.68 -4.98 15.74
C MET A 86 0.62 -5.12 14.95
N SER A 87 1.58 -5.88 15.49
CA SER A 87 2.86 -6.13 14.84
C SER A 87 2.68 -6.79 13.48
N ASN A 88 1.77 -7.76 13.37
CA ASN A 88 1.48 -8.44 12.10
C ASN A 88 0.96 -7.47 11.03
N PHE A 89 0.07 -6.52 11.39
CA PHE A 89 -0.40 -5.49 10.45
C PHE A 89 0.69 -4.51 10.02
N PHE A 90 1.57 -4.09 10.93
CA PHE A 90 2.70 -3.21 10.58
C PHE A 90 3.71 -3.91 9.67
N VAL A 91 4.07 -5.16 9.97
CA VAL A 91 4.99 -5.94 9.12
C VAL A 91 4.36 -6.21 7.75
N ALA A 92 3.05 -6.44 7.66
CA ALA A 92 2.35 -6.54 6.39
C ALA A 92 2.43 -5.25 5.57
N ALA A 93 2.22 -4.08 6.20
CA ALA A 93 2.36 -2.79 5.51
C ALA A 93 3.80 -2.57 5.01
N TYR A 94 4.82 -2.88 5.82
CA TYR A 94 6.22 -2.82 5.40
C TYR A 94 6.54 -3.79 4.26
N CYS A 95 5.97 -4.99 4.29
CA CYS A 95 6.08 -5.96 3.19
C CYS A 95 5.54 -5.38 1.88
N LEU A 96 4.32 -4.82 1.90
CA LEU A 96 3.67 -4.26 0.73
C LEU A 96 4.42 -3.04 0.18
N ILE A 97 4.91 -2.15 1.05
CA ILE A 97 5.72 -1.01 0.63
C ILE A 97 7.01 -1.49 -0.04
N ASN A 98 7.77 -2.38 0.60
CA ASN A 98 9.01 -2.92 0.04
C ASN A 98 8.77 -3.64 -1.30
N PHE A 99 7.72 -4.44 -1.40
CA PHE A 99 7.36 -5.13 -2.63
C PHE A 99 6.95 -4.16 -3.74
N SER A 100 6.12 -3.15 -3.44
CA SER A 100 5.67 -2.16 -4.42
C SER A 100 6.83 -1.38 -5.05
N VAL A 101 7.82 -1.02 -4.24
CA VAL A 101 9.04 -0.31 -4.66
C VAL A 101 9.93 -1.19 -5.54
N PHE A 102 10.09 -2.46 -5.16
CA PHE A 102 10.79 -3.45 -5.99
C PHE A 102 10.08 -3.65 -7.34
N HIS A 103 8.76 -3.86 -7.33
CA HIS A 103 7.96 -4.07 -8.53
C HIS A 103 8.00 -2.84 -9.45
N ALA A 104 7.86 -1.62 -8.92
CA ALA A 104 7.96 -0.39 -9.71
C ALA A 104 9.33 -0.25 -10.41
N SER A 105 10.40 -0.73 -9.76
CA SER A 105 11.76 -0.69 -10.30
C SER A 105 12.01 -1.72 -11.40
N ILE A 106 11.52 -2.96 -11.22
CA ILE A 106 11.71 -4.02 -12.22
C ILE A 106 10.90 -3.73 -13.48
N THR A 107 9.69 -3.19 -13.31
CA THR A 107 8.77 -2.82 -14.39
C THR A 107 9.20 -1.55 -15.13
N LYS A 108 10.20 -0.82 -14.62
CA LYS A 108 10.68 0.45 -15.17
C LYS A 108 9.55 1.46 -15.39
N SER A 109 8.64 1.58 -14.43
CA SER A 109 7.47 2.47 -14.57
C SER A 109 7.93 3.90 -14.93
N PRO A 110 7.36 4.58 -15.95
CA PRO A 110 7.85 5.87 -16.43
C PRO A 110 8.00 6.96 -15.37
N GLY A 111 7.13 6.96 -14.36
CA GLY A 111 7.16 7.89 -13.23
C GLY A 111 8.12 7.49 -12.09
N TRP A 112 8.71 6.30 -12.15
CA TRP A 112 9.56 5.77 -11.08
C TRP A 112 11.04 6.10 -11.33
N ARG A 113 11.53 7.16 -10.67
CA ARG A 113 12.94 7.62 -10.75
C ARG A 113 13.51 7.93 -9.35
N PRO A 114 13.81 6.92 -8.54
CA PRO A 114 14.35 7.12 -7.20
C PRO A 114 15.73 7.81 -7.28
N SER A 115 15.84 9.01 -6.71
CA SER A 115 17.07 9.82 -6.69
C SER A 115 17.98 9.51 -5.48
N PHE A 116 17.51 8.68 -4.55
CA PHE A 116 18.22 8.40 -3.31
C PHE A 116 19.48 7.55 -3.56
N LYS A 117 20.64 8.03 -3.08
CA LYS A 117 21.97 7.44 -3.36
C LYS A 117 22.12 5.97 -2.94
N TYR A 118 21.51 5.56 -1.82
CA TYR A 118 21.62 4.20 -1.29
C TYR A 118 20.40 3.32 -1.64
N TYR A 119 19.60 3.76 -2.61
CA TYR A 119 18.48 2.98 -3.07
C TYR A 119 18.93 1.78 -3.91
N ASN A 120 18.44 0.58 -3.57
CA ASN A 120 18.64 -0.61 -4.37
C ASN A 120 17.37 -1.49 -4.33
N ALA A 121 16.83 -1.80 -5.52
CA ALA A 121 15.62 -2.61 -5.64
C ALA A 121 15.75 -4.00 -4.99
N TRP A 122 16.92 -4.63 -5.07
CA TRP A 122 17.15 -5.95 -4.48
C TRP A 122 17.09 -5.93 -2.94
N VAL A 123 17.50 -4.82 -2.32
CA VAL A 123 17.37 -4.64 -0.87
C VAL A 123 15.90 -4.56 -0.48
N SER A 124 15.06 -3.90 -1.28
CA SER A 124 13.61 -3.88 -1.09
C SER A 124 13.00 -5.28 -1.23
N LEU A 125 13.46 -6.10 -2.19
CA LEU A 125 13.00 -7.49 -2.31
C LEU A 125 13.35 -8.31 -1.07
N VAL A 126 14.62 -8.24 -0.62
CA VAL A 126 15.08 -8.93 0.60
C VAL A 126 14.27 -8.47 1.81
N GLY A 127 14.01 -7.17 1.94
CA GLY A 127 13.15 -6.61 2.99
C GLY A 127 11.73 -7.17 2.96
N SER A 128 11.12 -7.31 1.77
CA SER A 128 9.79 -7.92 1.62
C SER A 128 9.79 -9.39 2.04
N VAL A 129 10.77 -10.19 1.59
CA VAL A 129 10.89 -11.61 1.97
C VAL A 129 11.10 -11.76 3.48
N LEU A 130 11.94 -10.92 4.09
CA LEU A 130 12.13 -10.89 5.54
C LEU A 130 10.83 -10.56 6.29
N CYS A 131 10.04 -9.59 5.80
CA CYS A 131 8.75 -9.27 6.41
C CYS A 131 7.80 -10.47 6.37
N VAL A 132 7.71 -11.17 5.24
CA VAL A 132 6.89 -12.40 5.13
C VAL A 132 7.39 -13.47 6.09
N ALA A 133 8.70 -13.72 6.15
CA ALA A 133 9.29 -14.70 7.05
C ALA A 133 8.98 -14.40 8.53
N VAL A 134 9.11 -13.12 8.94
CA VAL A 134 8.78 -12.68 10.31
C VAL A 134 7.29 -12.83 10.61
N MET A 135 6.38 -12.52 9.66
CA MET A 135 4.94 -12.74 9.86
C MET A 135 4.63 -14.21 10.14
N PHE A 136 5.21 -15.14 9.38
CA PHE A 136 5.01 -16.58 9.58
C PHE A 136 5.63 -17.07 10.90
N LEU A 137 6.78 -16.52 11.31
CA LEU A 137 7.41 -16.82 12.60
C LEU A 137 6.57 -16.37 13.80
N MET A 138 5.85 -15.25 13.69
CA MET A 138 4.99 -14.75 14.76
C MET A 138 3.75 -15.62 14.93
N ASN A 139 2.94 -15.76 13.88
CA ASN A 139 1.77 -16.62 13.86
C ASN A 139 1.33 -16.88 12.41
N TRP A 140 1.47 -18.12 11.97
CA TRP A 140 1.17 -18.55 10.61
C TRP A 140 -0.31 -18.39 10.23
N ILE A 141 -1.25 -18.56 11.18
CA ILE A 141 -2.69 -18.43 10.91
C ILE A 141 -3.02 -16.96 10.61
N THR A 142 -2.59 -16.05 11.48
CA THR A 142 -2.83 -14.61 11.27
C THR A 142 -2.08 -14.09 10.06
N ALA A 143 -0.88 -14.61 9.77
CA ALA A 143 -0.14 -14.28 8.56
C ALA A 143 -0.90 -14.67 7.30
N CYS A 144 -1.40 -15.91 7.23
CA CYS A 144 -2.23 -16.39 6.11
C CYS A 144 -3.48 -15.53 5.92
N ILE A 145 -4.18 -15.17 7.00
CA ILE A 145 -5.36 -14.30 6.94
C ILE A 145 -4.97 -12.91 6.39
N THR A 146 -3.93 -12.28 6.91
CA THR A 146 -3.53 -10.93 6.48
C THR A 146 -3.04 -10.90 5.04
N VAL A 147 -2.29 -11.91 4.60
CA VAL A 147 -1.87 -12.05 3.20
C VAL A 147 -3.08 -12.29 2.31
N GLY A 148 -3.99 -13.18 2.70
CA GLY A 148 -5.22 -13.46 1.95
C GLY A 148 -6.12 -12.23 1.79
N VAL A 149 -6.31 -11.46 2.86
CA VAL A 149 -7.06 -10.19 2.82
C VAL A 149 -6.37 -9.19 1.90
N SER A 150 -5.04 -9.05 2.00
CA SER A 150 -4.26 -8.12 1.18
C SER A 150 -4.33 -8.46 -0.31
N VAL A 151 -4.21 -9.74 -0.66
CA VAL A 151 -4.37 -10.23 -2.05
C VAL A 151 -5.80 -10.03 -2.54
N THR A 152 -6.80 -10.32 -1.71
CA THR A 152 -8.22 -10.13 -2.07
C THR A 152 -8.53 -8.67 -2.36
N LEU A 153 -8.06 -7.75 -1.51
CA LEU A 153 -8.20 -6.30 -1.70
C LEU A 153 -7.51 -5.84 -2.99
N TYR A 154 -6.30 -6.33 -3.25
CA TYR A 154 -5.58 -6.04 -4.49
C TYR A 154 -6.34 -6.52 -5.74
N LEU A 155 -6.81 -7.77 -5.74
CA LEU A 155 -7.58 -8.34 -6.84
C LEU A 155 -8.90 -7.61 -7.06
N TYR A 156 -9.58 -7.20 -5.98
CA TYR A 156 -10.81 -6.43 -6.06
C TYR A 156 -10.59 -5.08 -6.78
N VAL A 157 -9.54 -4.33 -6.39
CA VAL A 157 -9.19 -3.06 -7.04
C VAL A 157 -8.78 -3.30 -8.50
N SER A 158 -8.00 -4.36 -8.76
CA SER A 158 -7.57 -4.70 -10.12
C SER A 158 -8.74 -5.09 -11.03
N TYR A 159 -9.78 -5.74 -10.49
CA TYR A 159 -10.98 -6.11 -11.24
C TYR A 159 -11.88 -4.91 -11.52
N ARG A 160 -12.05 -4.02 -10.53
CA ARG A 160 -12.88 -2.82 -10.68
C ARG A 160 -12.28 -1.78 -11.62
N ALA A 161 -10.96 -1.75 -11.73
CA ALA A 161 -10.19 -0.81 -12.56
C ALA A 161 -10.78 0.62 -12.53
N PRO A 162 -10.94 1.23 -11.35
CA PRO A 162 -11.53 2.57 -11.24
C PRO A 162 -10.67 3.60 -11.97
N ASP A 163 -11.32 4.57 -12.62
CA ASP A 163 -10.64 5.72 -13.22
C ASP A 163 -10.06 6.62 -12.13
N VAL A 164 -8.81 6.35 -11.76
CA VAL A 164 -8.04 7.14 -10.80
C VAL A 164 -6.98 7.97 -11.54
N ASN A 165 -6.80 9.22 -11.09
CA ASN A 165 -5.88 10.17 -11.73
C ASN A 165 -4.39 9.81 -11.54
N TRP A 166 -4.07 8.93 -10.60
CA TRP A 166 -2.70 8.45 -10.37
C TRP A 166 -2.54 7.07 -11.03
N GLY A 167 -1.96 7.06 -12.24
CA GLY A 167 -1.81 5.83 -13.06
C GLY A 167 -1.15 4.66 -12.33
N SER A 168 -1.39 3.44 -12.80
CA SER A 168 -0.89 2.23 -12.14
C SER A 168 0.47 1.75 -12.66
N SER A 169 1.22 1.03 -11.82
CA SER A 169 2.46 0.37 -12.25
C SER A 169 2.22 -0.71 -13.33
N THR A 170 1.04 -1.32 -13.35
CA THR A 170 0.63 -2.30 -14.36
C THR A 170 0.34 -1.65 -15.71
N GLN A 171 -0.29 -0.47 -15.75
CA GLN A 171 -0.46 0.33 -16.97
C GLN A 171 0.88 0.80 -17.52
N ALA A 172 1.79 1.21 -16.64
CA ALA A 172 3.15 1.54 -17.00
C ALA A 172 3.90 0.35 -17.63
N GLN A 173 3.71 -0.87 -17.08
CA GLN A 173 4.27 -2.10 -17.64
C GLN A 173 3.77 -2.38 -19.05
N SER A 174 2.46 -2.32 -19.26
CA SER A 174 1.87 -2.61 -20.57
C SER A 174 2.33 -1.61 -21.61
N PHE A 175 2.44 -0.33 -21.26
CA PHE A 175 2.98 0.71 -22.13
C PHE A 175 4.44 0.44 -22.51
N ASN A 176 5.32 0.20 -21.54
CA ASN A 176 6.73 -0.11 -21.81
C ASN A 176 6.91 -1.40 -22.62
N THR A 177 6.07 -2.40 -22.36
CA THR A 177 6.07 -3.67 -23.11
C THR A 177 5.64 -3.43 -24.55
N ALA A 178 4.62 -2.61 -24.79
CA ALA A 178 4.17 -2.25 -26.13
C ALA A 178 5.26 -1.48 -26.91
N ILE A 179 5.88 -0.46 -26.30
CA ILE A 179 6.99 0.28 -26.93
C ILE A 179 8.17 -0.65 -27.24
N SER A 180 8.58 -1.48 -26.28
CA SER A 180 9.69 -2.42 -26.48
C SER A 180 9.36 -3.43 -27.58
N SER A 181 8.10 -3.88 -27.66
CA SER A 181 7.64 -4.78 -28.71
C SER A 181 7.67 -4.11 -30.09
N VAL A 182 7.19 -2.87 -30.20
CA VAL A 182 7.25 -2.09 -31.45
C VAL A 182 8.69 -1.81 -31.87
N GLN A 183 9.58 -1.47 -30.93
CA GLN A 183 11.00 -1.30 -31.22
C GLN A 183 11.65 -2.61 -31.68
N ASN A 184 11.30 -3.74 -31.07
CA ASN A 184 11.77 -5.05 -31.50
C ASN A 184 11.26 -5.40 -32.90
N LEU A 185 10.03 -4.99 -33.26
CA LEU A 185 9.49 -5.18 -34.61
C LEU A 185 10.35 -4.49 -35.69
N ASN A 186 10.98 -3.36 -35.40
CA ASN A 186 11.88 -2.69 -36.36
C ASN A 186 13.12 -3.54 -36.73
N ASN A 187 13.51 -4.49 -35.87
CA ASN A 187 14.64 -5.37 -36.11
C ASN A 187 14.22 -6.68 -36.80
N VAL A 188 12.93 -6.91 -37.03
CA VAL A 188 12.43 -8.11 -37.70
C VAL A 188 12.47 -7.89 -39.20
N GLU A 189 13.26 -8.70 -39.91
CA GLU A 189 13.29 -8.65 -41.37
C GLU A 189 11.95 -9.09 -41.96
N GLU A 190 11.51 -8.34 -42.98
CA GLU A 190 10.30 -8.69 -43.73
C GLU A 190 10.56 -9.96 -44.56
N HIS A 191 9.87 -11.04 -44.22
CA HIS A 191 9.94 -12.29 -44.96
C HIS A 191 8.67 -12.50 -45.79
N VAL A 192 8.82 -12.93 -47.04
CA VAL A 192 7.71 -13.17 -48.00
C VAL A 192 6.65 -14.16 -47.48
N LYS A 193 7.01 -15.00 -46.51
CA LYS A 193 6.13 -16.00 -45.86
C LYS A 193 5.37 -15.45 -44.65
N ASN A 194 5.80 -14.31 -44.11
CA ASN A 194 5.21 -13.66 -42.93
C ASN A 194 4.38 -12.44 -43.37
N TYR A 195 3.59 -12.57 -44.44
CA TYR A 195 2.69 -11.52 -44.87
C TYR A 195 1.63 -11.26 -43.79
N ARG A 196 1.58 -10.02 -43.29
CA ARG A 196 0.58 -9.54 -42.33
C ARG A 196 -0.12 -8.32 -42.93
N PRO A 197 -1.36 -8.47 -43.45
CA PRO A 197 -2.07 -7.33 -44.04
C PRO A 197 -2.45 -6.32 -42.94
N HIS A 198 -1.96 -5.09 -43.06
CA HIS A 198 -2.40 -3.97 -42.24
C HIS A 198 -3.47 -3.19 -43.00
N VAL A 199 -4.72 -3.28 -42.55
CA VAL A 199 -5.86 -2.65 -43.23
C VAL A 199 -6.09 -1.25 -42.67
N LEU A 200 -6.00 -0.24 -43.53
CA LEU A 200 -6.47 1.11 -43.24
C LEU A 200 -7.90 1.26 -43.75
N ILE A 201 -8.87 1.34 -42.84
CA ILE A 201 -10.28 1.51 -43.18
C ILE A 201 -10.59 3.01 -43.25
N LEU A 202 -10.96 3.51 -44.43
CA LEU A 202 -11.40 4.89 -44.65
C LEU A 202 -12.92 4.99 -44.47
N SER A 203 -13.41 4.91 -43.22
CA SER A 203 -14.85 4.87 -42.91
C SER A 203 -15.53 6.23 -42.75
N GLY A 204 -14.83 7.35 -42.94
CA GLY A 204 -15.34 8.66 -42.53
C GLY A 204 -15.45 8.77 -40.99
N PRO A 205 -16.27 9.70 -40.46
CA PRO A 205 -16.43 9.88 -39.02
C PRO A 205 -17.03 8.62 -38.36
N PRO A 206 -16.38 8.02 -37.36
CA PRO A 206 -16.84 6.77 -36.74
C PRO A 206 -18.09 6.92 -35.86
N SER A 207 -18.60 8.14 -35.70
CA SER A 207 -19.76 8.49 -34.87
C SER A 207 -21.03 8.84 -35.67
N SER A 208 -21.03 8.65 -37.00
CA SER A 208 -22.19 8.85 -37.89
C SER A 208 -23.04 7.60 -38.04
#